data_AF-A0A2X2BXU8-F1
#
_entry.id   AF-A0A2X2BXU8-F1
#
_cell.length_a   1.000
_cell.length_b   1.000
_cell.length_c   1.000
_cell.angle_alpha   90.00
_cell.angle_beta   90.00
_cell.angle_gamma   90.00
#
_symmetry.space_group_name_H-M   'P 1'
#
loop_
_entity.id
_entity.type
_entity.pdbx_description
1 polymer ?
#
loop_
_entity_poly.entity_id
_entity_poly.type
_entity_poly.pdbx_seq_one_letter_code
_entity_poly.pdbx_strand_id
1 'polypeptide(L)' 'MEPMRLSLEEELALLENDTRLDELLSRLEEGGKLNPEEQAYTEKTLDRIDALMAELGIEFEEDDDEEKTEDIMQLLKGK' A
#
# COMPACT_ATOMS: atom_id res chain seq x y z
N MET A 1 -11.91 -8.36 14.82
CA MET A 1 -10.91 -7.89 13.84
C MET A 1 -9.60 -7.74 14.59
N GLU A 2 -8.50 -8.20 14.00
CA GLU A 2 -7.19 -8.22 14.64
C GLU A 2 -6.64 -6.79 14.77
N PRO A 3 -6.19 -6.36 15.96
CA PRO A 3 -5.72 -4.99 16.18
C PRO A 3 -4.48 -4.61 15.35
N MET A 4 -3.69 -5.58 14.89
CA MET A 4 -2.55 -5.33 14.00
C MET A 4 -2.99 -4.87 12.61
N ARG A 5 -4.02 -5.48 12.02
CA ARG A 5 -4.50 -5.09 10.69
C ARG A 5 -5.04 -3.66 10.70
N LEU A 6 -5.81 -3.31 11.74
CA LEU A 6 -6.32 -1.94 11.90
C LEU A 6 -5.18 -0.91 11.94
N SER A 7 -4.10 -1.19 12.68
CA SER A 7 -2.95 -0.28 12.73
C SER A 7 -2.19 -0.17 11.40
N LEU A 8 -2.13 -1.24 10.60
CA LEU A 8 -1.49 -1.23 9.30
C LEU A 8 -2.31 -0.44 8.27
N GLU A 9 -3.64 -0.60 8.28
CA GLU A 9 -4.58 0.19 7.46
C GLU A 9 -4.52 1.69 7.82
N GLU A 10 -4.45 2.02 9.11
CA GLU A 10 -4.29 3.39 9.59
C GLU A 10 -2.95 4.01 9.15
N GLU A 11 -1.85 3.25 9.23
CA GLU A 11 -0.54 3.71 8.76
C GLU A 11 -0.56 3.94 7.24
N LEU A 12 -1.11 2.99 6.47
CA LEU A 12 -1.25 3.12 5.02
C LEU A 12 -2.06 4.37 4.66
N ALA A 13 -3.20 4.59 5.30
CA ALA A 13 -4.03 5.77 5.07
C ALA A 13 -3.30 7.08 5.38
N LEU A 14 -2.44 7.12 6.40
CA LEU A 14 -1.64 8.31 6.70
C LEU A 14 -0.59 8.58 5.62
N LEU A 15 0.06 7.54 5.10
CA LEU A 15 1.07 7.66 4.05
C LEU A 15 0.46 8.01 2.69
N GLU A 16 -0.71 7.46 2.35
CA GLU A 16 -1.48 7.81 1.15
C GLU A 16 -1.96 9.26 1.16
N ASN A 17 -2.22 9.83 2.35
CA ASN A 17 -2.62 11.23 2.52
C ASN A 17 -1.44 12.15 2.88
N ASP A 18 -0.19 11.68 2.75
CA ASP A 18 0.98 12.50 3.04
C ASP A 18 1.19 13.57 1.96
N THR A 19 0.83 14.81 2.30
CA THR A 19 0.96 15.97 1.40
C THR A 19 2.39 16.18 0.91
N ARG A 20 3.41 15.86 1.72
CA ARG A 20 4.80 16.00 1.30
C ARG A 20 5.13 14.98 0.22
N LEU A 21 4.66 13.73 0.37
CA LEU A 21 4.86 12.71 -0.65
C LEU A 21 4.21 13.12 -1.97
N ASP A 22 2.95 13.59 -1.92
CA ASP A 22 2.18 14.06 -3.09
C ASP A 22 2.89 15.19 -3.85
N GLU A 23 3.40 16.21 -3.14
CA GLU A 23 4.16 17.31 -3.75
C GLU A 23 5.47 16.83 -4.42
N LEU A 24 6.15 15.85 -3.82
CA LEU A 24 7.40 15.30 -4.35
C LEU A 24 7.14 14.45 -5.61
N LEU A 25 6.08 13.64 -5.61
CA LEU A 25 5.66 12.86 -6.77
C LEU A 25 5.24 13.78 -7.92
N SER A 26 4.39 14.79 -7.64
CA SER A 26 3.98 15.80 -8.62
C SER A 26 5.19 16.49 -9.26
N ARG A 27 6.21 16.85 -8.47
CA ARG A 27 7.45 17.45 -8.98
C ARG A 27 8.22 16.51 -9.91
N LEU A 28 8.26 15.22 -9.59
CA LEU A 28 8.90 14.21 -10.44
C LEU A 28 8.14 14.03 -11.77
N GLU A 29 6.81 14.03 -11.74
CA GLU A 29 5.96 13.95 -12.93
C GLU A 29 6.15 15.14 -13.88
N GLU A 30 6.33 16.34 -13.32
CA GLU A 30 6.65 17.55 -14.08
C GLU A 30 8.09 17.55 -14.67
N GLY A 31 8.88 16.49 -14.42
CA GLY A 31 10.27 16.38 -14.86
C GLY A 31 11.27 17.14 -13.98
N GLY A 32 10.83 17.55 -12.79
CA GLY A 32 11.68 18.14 -11.76
C GLY A 32 12.67 17.15 -11.16
N LYS A 33 13.55 17.64 -10.28
CA LYS A 33 14.52 16.82 -9.56
C LYS A 33 14.34 16.99 -8.07
N LEU A 34 14.53 15.89 -7.34
CA LEU A 34 14.61 15.87 -5.89
C LEU A 34 16.06 15.98 -5.45
N ASN A 35 16.28 16.60 -4.29
CA ASN A 35 17.57 16.52 -3.62
C ASN A 35 17.74 15.12 -2.97
N PRO A 36 18.95 14.74 -2.51
CA PRO A 36 19.19 13.42 -1.95
C PRO A 36 18.33 13.04 -0.74
N GLU A 37 17.96 14.02 0.10
CA GLU A 37 17.11 13.79 1.27
C GLU A 37 15.65 13.59 0.87
N GLU A 38 15.15 14.41 -0.05
CA GLU A 38 13.82 14.27 -0.64
C GLU A 38 13.68 12.93 -1.35
N GLN A 39 14.67 12.54 -2.16
CA GLN A 39 14.67 11.27 -2.87
C GLN A 39 14.65 10.08 -1.90
N ALA A 40 15.53 10.07 -0.89
CA ALA A 40 15.58 9.01 0.10
C ALA A 40 14.28 8.90 0.91
N TYR A 41 13.62 10.03 1.19
CA TYR A 41 12.31 10.04 1.83
C TYR A 41 11.23 9.45 0.91
N THR A 42 11.14 9.89 -0.35
CA THR A 42 10.16 9.36 -1.31
C THR A 42 10.33 7.86 -1.51
N GLU A 43 11.55 7.38 -1.75
CA GLU A 43 11.85 5.94 -1.91
C GLU A 43 11.43 5.14 -0.68
N LYS A 44 11.87 5.54 0.52
CA LYS A 44 11.54 4.83 1.75
C LYS A 44 10.03 4.82 2.05
N THR A 45 9.33 5.91 1.73
CA THR A 45 7.90 6.02 1.97
C THR A 45 7.13 5.13 1.01
N LEU A 46 7.50 5.11 -0.28
CA LEU A 46 6.91 4.20 -1.26
C LEU A 46 7.17 2.73 -0.89
N ASP A 47 8.40 2.38 -0.51
CA ASP A 47 8.73 1.02 -0.03
C ASP A 47 7.85 0.61 1.18
N ARG A 48 7.53 1.56 2.07
CA ARG A 48 6.67 1.29 3.22
C ARG A 48 5.22 1.10 2.81
N ILE A 49 4.72 1.91 1.87
CA ILE A 49 3.37 1.76 1.30
C ILE A 49 3.24 0.38 0.65
N ASP A 50 4.21 -0.04 -0.16
CA ASP A 50 4.24 -1.35 -0.81
C ASP A 50 4.24 -2.50 0.20
N ALA A 51 5.08 -2.41 1.24
CA ALA A 51 5.11 -3.40 2.31
C ALA A 51 3.78 -3.48 3.07
N LEU A 52 3.16 -2.33 3.38
CA LEU A 52 1.87 -2.28 4.05
C LEU A 52 0.76 -2.89 3.20
N MET A 53 0.72 -2.60 1.90
CA MET A 53 -0.23 -3.21 0.98
C MET A 53 -0.07 -4.74 0.94
N ALA A 54 1.16 -5.25 0.86
CA ALA A 54 1.44 -6.69 0.92
C ALA A 54 1.03 -7.32 2.27
N GLU A 55 1.37 -6.68 3.40
CA GLU A 55 0.98 -7.15 4.74
C GLU A 55 -0.54 -7.17 4.95
N LEU A 56 -1.26 -6.25 4.30
CA LEU A 56 -2.72 -6.17 4.31
C LEU A 56 -3.39 -7.14 3.31
N GLY A 57 -2.61 -7.83 2.47
CA GLY A 57 -3.14 -8.68 1.40
C GLY A 57 -3.81 -7.88 0.27
N ILE A 58 -3.46 -6.60 0.15
CA ILE A 58 -3.78 -5.72 -0.97
C ILE A 58 -2.67 -5.96 -2.00
N GLU A 59 -2.77 -7.07 -2.73
CA GLU A 59 -1.86 -7.32 -3.83
C GLU A 59 -2.27 -6.46 -5.02
N PHE A 60 -1.31 -5.83 -5.70
CA PHE A 60 -1.52 -5.37 -7.06
C PHE A 60 -1.75 -6.63 -7.90
N GLU A 61 -3.01 -6.91 -8.22
CA GLU A 61 -3.36 -7.89 -9.24
C GLU A 61 -2.79 -7.39 -10.58
N GLU A 62 -1.51 -7.68 -10.86
CA GLU A 62 -1.04 -7.79 -12.25
C GLU A 62 -1.67 -9.06 -12.81
N ASP A 63 -2.96 -9.01 -13.14
CA ASP A 63 -3.73 -9.98 -13.95
C ASP A 63 -3.07 -11.37 -14.04
N ASP A 64 -3.22 -12.20 -13.01
CA ASP A 64 -3.37 -13.63 -13.22
C ASP A 64 -4.16 -14.24 -12.05
N ASP A 65 -5.33 -14.75 -12.42
CA ASP A 65 -6.23 -15.61 -11.64
C ASP A 65 -5.50 -16.48 -10.60
N GLU A 66 -5.81 -16.33 -9.30
CA GLU A 66 -6.13 -17.45 -8.38
C GLU A 66 -6.26 -17.00 -6.90
N GLU A 67 -7.34 -17.47 -6.24
CA GLU A 67 -7.42 -17.76 -4.79
C GLU A 67 -7.76 -16.67 -3.75
N LYS A 68 -8.70 -15.75 -4.04
CA LYS A 68 -9.58 -15.18 -2.98
C LYS A 68 -10.94 -15.89 -2.85
N THR A 69 -11.03 -17.13 -3.33
CA THR A 69 -12.23 -18.00 -3.25
C THR A 69 -12.29 -18.87 -1.98
N GLU A 70 -11.22 -18.97 -1.19
CA GLU A 70 -11.19 -19.90 -0.05
C GLU A 70 -12.08 -19.47 1.13
N ASP A 71 -12.23 -18.16 1.38
CA ASP A 71 -13.03 -17.68 2.52
C ASP A 71 -14.55 -17.83 2.28
N ILE A 72 -15.00 -17.81 1.03
CA ILE A 72 -16.42 -17.98 0.68
C ILE A 72 -16.82 -19.46 0.63
N MET A 73 -15.92 -20.36 0.20
CA MET A 73 -16.23 -21.80 0.10
C MET A 73 -16.30 -22.51 1.46
N GLN A 74 -15.57 -22.04 2.49
CA GLN A 74 -15.73 -22.56 3.85
C GLN A 74 -17.08 -22.21 4.48
N LEU A 75 -17.64 -21.05 4.14
CA LEU A 75 -18.95 -20.62 4.64
C LEU A 75 -20.11 -21.47 4.09
N LEU A 76 -19.99 -22.00 2.87
CA LEU A 76 -21.05 -22.79 2.23
C LEU A 76 -21.07 -24.27 2.64
N LYS A 77 -20.00 -24.78 3.26
CA LYS A 77 -19.94 -26.18 3.75
C LYS A 77 -20.44 -26.36 5.19
N GLY A 78 -20.94 -25.29 5.79
CA GLY A 78 -21.30 -25.18 7.21
C GLY A 78 -22.79 -25.13 7.52
N LYS A 79 -23.66 -25.84 6.80
CA LYS A 79 -24.91 -26.52 7.26
C LYS A 79 -25.77 -26.99 6.10
#